data_AF-N1SBH6-F1
#
_entry.id   AF-N1SBH6-F1
#
_cell.length_a   1.000
_cell.length_b   1.000
_cell.length_c   1.000
_cell.angle_alpha   90.00
_cell.angle_beta   90.00
_cell.angle_gamma   90.00
#
_symmetry.space_group_name_H-M   'P 1'
#
loop_
_entity.id
_entity.type
_entity.pdbx_description
1 polymer ?
#
loop_
_entity_poly.entity_id
_entity_poly.type
_entity_poly.pdbx_seq_one_letter_code
_entity_poly.pdbx_strand_id
1 'polypeptide(L)'
;MTGKNIKTAFRGAGLIPHDPESVVSKLDAQLRTPTLVEEEAGPSTAWVSKTPRTLLKAQSQSEYLDRRIRSHKSSSPESILEAFKSLSKGTKAMMHENALLRAQVRDLQQANETLSRRRRAKRTRLQKGGVIIVWEAREVID
;
A
#
# COMPACT_ATOMS: atom_id res chain seq x y z
N MET A 1 34.66 -15.29 -51.39
CA MET A 1 35.14 -14.77 -50.09
C MET A 1 35.89 -15.89 -49.38
N THR A 2 37.22 -15.79 -49.26
CA THR A 2 38.06 -16.89 -48.76
C THR A 2 38.11 -16.87 -47.24
N GLY A 3 38.18 -18.04 -46.58
CA GLY A 3 38.25 -18.14 -45.11
C GLY A 3 39.41 -17.35 -44.48
N LYS A 4 40.47 -17.08 -45.26
CA LYS A 4 41.57 -16.18 -44.88
C LYS A 4 41.10 -14.73 -44.67
N ASN A 5 40.23 -14.22 -45.54
CA ASN A 5 39.72 -12.84 -45.46
C ASN A 5 38.79 -12.66 -44.25
N ILE A 6 38.02 -13.69 -43.91
CA ILE A 6 37.16 -13.71 -42.72
C ILE A 6 38.03 -13.60 -41.45
N LYS A 7 39.05 -14.44 -41.32
CA LYS A 7 39.97 -14.44 -40.16
C LYS A 7 40.69 -13.09 -40.01
N THR A 8 41.08 -12.46 -41.11
CA THR A 8 41.74 -11.14 -41.07
C THR A 8 40.79 -10.02 -40.66
N ALA A 9 39.52 -10.08 -41.06
CA ALA A 9 38.50 -9.09 -40.66
C ALA A 9 38.23 -9.13 -39.15
N PHE A 10 38.07 -10.34 -38.58
CA PHE A 10 37.97 -10.50 -37.12
C PHE A 10 39.22 -9.99 -36.39
N ARG A 11 40.42 -10.15 -36.99
CA ARG A 11 41.67 -9.58 -36.47
C ARG A 11 41.67 -8.06 -36.43
N GLY A 12 41.27 -7.42 -37.52
CA GLY A 12 41.17 -5.97 -37.59
C GLY A 12 40.17 -5.40 -36.58
N ALA A 13 39.09 -6.13 -36.29
CA ALA A 13 38.08 -5.73 -35.32
C ALA A 13 38.45 -6.02 -33.85
N GLY A 14 39.59 -6.67 -33.57
CA GLY A 14 39.94 -7.13 -32.22
C GLY A 14 39.02 -8.24 -31.68
N LEU A 15 38.17 -8.82 -32.54
CA LEU A 15 37.17 -9.83 -32.23
C LEU A 15 37.71 -11.23 -32.54
N ILE A 16 38.91 -11.56 -32.06
CA ILE A 16 39.43 -12.92 -32.25
C ILE A 16 39.64 -13.62 -30.92
N PRO A 17 39.02 -14.79 -30.77
CA PRO A 17 39.67 -15.93 -30.17
C PRO A 17 40.32 -16.76 -31.27
N HIS A 18 41.65 -16.77 -31.32
CA HIS A 18 42.40 -17.67 -32.21
C HIS A 18 42.56 -19.06 -31.59
N ASP A 19 42.14 -19.17 -30.34
CA ASP A 19 42.20 -20.33 -29.52
C ASP A 19 40.83 -20.48 -28.83
N PRO A 20 40.08 -21.55 -29.11
CA PRO A 20 38.82 -21.82 -28.43
C PRO A 20 39.03 -22.00 -26.92
N GLU A 21 40.19 -22.46 -26.46
CA GLU A 21 40.48 -22.60 -25.03
C GLU A 21 40.61 -21.24 -24.33
N SER A 22 41.12 -20.21 -25.02
CA SER A 22 41.13 -18.82 -24.54
C SER A 22 39.72 -18.23 -24.34
N VAL A 23 38.72 -18.67 -25.13
CA VAL A 23 37.32 -18.30 -24.90
C VAL A 23 36.78 -19.02 -23.68
N VAL A 24 36.96 -20.34 -23.64
CA VAL A 24 36.41 -21.20 -22.59
C VAL A 24 36.99 -20.82 -21.22
N SER A 25 38.28 -20.52 -21.14
CA SER A 25 38.94 -20.02 -19.91
C SER A 25 38.45 -18.65 -19.43
N LYS A 26 37.89 -17.81 -20.32
CA LYS A 26 37.25 -16.53 -19.95
C LYS A 26 35.76 -16.67 -19.63
N LEU A 27 35.12 -17.74 -20.08
CA LEU A 27 33.74 -18.08 -19.74
C LEU A 27 33.61 -18.66 -18.33
N ASP A 28 34.72 -19.13 -17.76
CA ASP A 28 34.83 -19.49 -16.32
C ASP A 28 34.93 -18.22 -15.45
N ALA A 29 34.06 -17.25 -15.74
CA ALA A 29 33.87 -16.11 -14.89
C ALA A 29 33.24 -16.63 -13.59
N GLN A 30 34.06 -16.79 -12.55
CA GLN A 30 33.55 -16.94 -11.20
C GLN A 30 32.53 -15.84 -10.99
N LEU A 31 31.26 -16.23 -10.85
CA LEU A 31 30.21 -15.35 -10.38
C LEU A 31 30.62 -14.97 -8.97
N ARG A 32 31.43 -13.92 -8.85
CA ARG A 32 31.70 -13.27 -7.59
C ARG A 32 30.40 -12.60 -7.24
N THR A 33 29.52 -13.35 -6.58
CA THR A 33 28.43 -12.78 -5.80
C THR A 33 29.13 -11.73 -4.95
N PRO A 34 28.85 -10.43 -5.14
CA PRO A 34 29.42 -9.44 -4.25
C PRO A 34 29.06 -9.92 -2.85
N THR A 35 30.07 -10.10 -2.00
CA THR A 35 29.88 -10.44 -0.60
C THR A 35 28.69 -9.64 -0.13
N LEU A 36 27.65 -10.35 0.35
CA LEU A 36 26.47 -9.76 0.96
C LEU A 36 27.02 -8.70 1.90
N VAL A 37 26.89 -7.43 1.53
CA VAL A 37 27.07 -6.35 2.49
C VAL A 37 26.06 -6.74 3.54
N GLU A 38 26.53 -7.10 4.73
CA GLU A 38 25.66 -7.33 5.88
C GLU A 38 24.71 -6.14 5.89
N GLU A 39 23.47 -6.35 5.42
CA GLU A 39 22.38 -5.44 5.70
C GLU A 39 22.39 -5.41 7.21
N GLU A 40 22.79 -4.26 7.77
CA GLU A 40 22.86 -4.03 9.19
C GLU A 40 21.70 -4.75 9.86
N ALA A 41 22.02 -5.59 10.85
CA ALA A 41 21.13 -6.45 11.58
C ALA A 41 19.91 -5.68 12.14
N GLY A 42 18.94 -5.40 11.29
CA GLY A 42 17.56 -5.16 11.64
C GLY A 42 16.91 -6.51 11.95
N PRO A 43 15.91 -6.55 12.84
CA PRO A 43 15.35 -7.80 13.33
C PRO A 43 14.99 -8.74 12.17
N SER A 44 15.46 -9.99 12.27
CA SER A 44 15.42 -11.10 11.29
C SER A 44 14.03 -11.56 10.85
N THR A 45 13.00 -10.73 11.03
CA THR A 45 11.67 -11.02 10.52
C THR A 45 11.69 -10.76 9.02
N ALA A 46 11.62 -11.82 8.21
CA ALA A 46 11.35 -11.71 6.79
C ALA A 46 10.20 -10.72 6.57
N TRP A 47 10.44 -9.66 5.78
CA TRP A 47 9.43 -8.64 5.55
C TRP A 47 8.18 -9.29 4.95
N VAL A 48 7.06 -9.24 5.68
CA VAL A 48 5.76 -9.70 5.21
C VAL A 48 4.95 -8.47 4.79
N SER A 49 4.46 -8.46 3.55
CA SER A 49 3.56 -7.44 3.01
C SER A 49 2.20 -7.47 3.72
N LYS A 50 2.14 -6.94 4.94
CA LYS A 50 0.90 -6.75 5.69
C LYS A 50 0.29 -5.42 5.31
N THR A 51 -1.02 -5.39 5.04
CA THR A 51 -1.78 -4.16 4.81
C THR A 51 -1.62 -3.22 6.01
N PRO A 52 -1.16 -1.98 5.80
CA PRO A 52 -0.98 -1.04 6.90
C PRO A 52 -2.35 -0.64 7.46
N ARG A 53 -2.53 -0.80 8.77
CA ARG A 53 -3.77 -0.45 9.48
C ARG A 53 -3.80 1.00 9.98
N THR A 54 -2.66 1.67 9.92
CA THR A 54 -2.45 3.00 10.50
C THR A 54 -1.57 3.80 9.56
N LEU A 55 -1.77 5.12 9.53
CA LEU A 55 -1.03 6.04 8.69
C LEU A 55 0.49 5.97 8.93
N LEU A 56 0.92 5.88 10.18
CA LEU A 56 2.34 5.72 10.54
C LEU A 56 2.95 4.45 9.93
N LYS A 57 2.20 3.33 9.95
CA LYS A 57 2.64 2.06 9.35
C LYS A 57 2.71 2.17 7.81
N ALA A 58 1.77 2.87 7.20
CA ALA A 58 1.77 3.11 5.75
C ALA A 58 2.95 4.00 5.32
N GLN A 59 3.29 5.01 6.13
CA GLN A 59 4.46 5.86 5.94
C GLN A 59 5.75 5.07 6.06
N SER A 60 5.95 4.34 7.17
CA SER A 60 7.16 3.54 7.37
C SER A 60 7.35 2.47 6.29
N GLN A 61 6.26 1.81 5.86
CA GLN A 61 6.31 0.85 4.76
C GLN A 61 6.64 1.54 3.42
N SER A 62 6.11 2.74 3.20
CA SER A 62 6.39 3.51 1.98
C SER A 62 7.87 3.90 1.90
N GLU A 63 8.44 4.41 2.99
CA GLU A 63 9.87 4.78 3.09
C GLU A 63 10.80 3.57 2.95
N TYR A 64 10.41 2.42 3.49
CA TYR A 64 11.15 1.18 3.31
C TYR A 64 11.19 0.74 1.84
N LEU A 65 10.05 0.74 1.16
CA LEU A 65 9.96 0.36 -0.25
C LEU A 65 10.68 1.37 -1.15
N ASP A 66 10.57 2.68 -0.88
CA ASP A 66 11.28 3.73 -1.63
C ASP A 66 12.80 3.51 -1.58
N ARG A 67 13.35 3.23 -0.38
CA ARG A 67 14.77 2.88 -0.22
C ARG A 67 15.14 1.64 -1.02
N ARG A 68 14.32 0.58 -0.95
CA ARG A 68 14.60 -0.68 -1.64
C ARG A 68 14.58 -0.54 -3.16
N ILE A 69 13.66 0.24 -3.71
CA ILE A 69 13.56 0.52 -5.15
C ILE A 69 14.81 1.30 -5.60
N ARG A 70 15.25 2.32 -4.85
CA ARG A 70 16.46 3.09 -5.17
C ARG A 70 17.75 2.27 -5.08
N SER A 71 17.83 1.33 -4.13
CA SER A 71 19.00 0.46 -3.95
C SER A 71 19.06 -0.70 -4.95
N HIS A 72 18.04 -0.89 -5.79
CA HIS A 72 18.00 -1.99 -6.75
C HIS A 72 18.99 -1.77 -7.90
N LYS A 73 19.86 -2.76 -8.16
CA LYS A 73 20.89 -2.73 -9.21
C LYS A 73 20.32 -3.15 -10.57
N SER A 74 19.38 -2.40 -11.11
CA SER A 74 18.82 -2.60 -12.45
C SER A 74 18.84 -1.30 -13.27
N SER A 75 18.25 -1.32 -14.48
CA SER A 75 17.93 -0.12 -15.25
C SER A 75 17.11 0.90 -14.46
N SER A 76 17.04 2.14 -14.98
CA SER A 76 16.51 3.32 -14.29
C SER A 76 15.17 3.06 -13.56
N PRO A 77 15.10 3.26 -12.23
CA PRO A 77 13.91 3.04 -11.43
C PRO A 77 12.86 4.17 -11.52
N GLU A 78 13.14 5.24 -12.28
CA GLU A 78 12.38 6.50 -12.24
C GLU A 78 10.87 6.32 -12.48
N SER A 79 10.49 5.51 -13.47
CA SER A 79 9.07 5.26 -13.79
C SER A 79 8.33 4.55 -12.64
N ILE A 80 8.99 3.61 -11.97
CA ILE A 80 8.42 2.88 -10.82
C ILE A 80 8.34 3.79 -9.61
N LEU A 81 9.35 4.63 -9.38
CA LEU A 81 9.35 5.57 -8.26
C LEU A 81 8.23 6.59 -8.35
N GLU A 82 7.96 7.15 -9.54
CA GLU A 82 6.86 8.10 -9.71
C GLU A 82 5.48 7.45 -9.51
N ALA A 83 5.26 6.27 -10.09
CA ALA A 83 4.06 5.49 -9.83
C ALA A 83 3.90 5.16 -8.33
N PHE A 84 4.98 4.80 -7.66
CA PHE A 84 4.98 4.48 -6.25
C PHE A 84 4.69 5.70 -5.36
N LYS A 85 5.29 6.87 -5.65
CA LYS A 85 5.02 8.12 -4.93
C LYS A 85 3.55 8.52 -5.03
N SER A 86 2.97 8.45 -6.22
CA SER A 86 1.54 8.75 -6.43
C SER A 86 0.64 7.78 -5.64
N LEU A 87 0.96 6.48 -5.64
CA LEU A 87 0.26 5.47 -4.84
C LEU A 87 0.38 5.74 -3.33
N SER A 88 1.57 6.07 -2.84
CA SER A 88 1.80 6.40 -1.42
C SER A 88 0.99 7.62 -1.00
N LYS A 89 0.93 8.66 -1.86
CA LYS A 89 0.11 9.86 -1.63
C LYS A 89 -1.38 9.52 -1.60
N GLY A 90 -1.87 8.74 -2.56
CA GLY A 90 -3.27 8.29 -2.60
C GLY A 90 -3.65 7.48 -1.36
N THR A 91 -2.78 6.56 -0.93
CA THR A 91 -2.99 5.75 0.28
C THR A 91 -3.12 6.63 1.53
N LYS A 92 -2.25 7.64 1.68
CA LYS A 92 -2.33 8.59 2.80
C LYS A 92 -3.65 9.37 2.78
N ALA A 93 -4.05 9.88 1.63
CA ALA A 93 -5.32 10.61 1.47
C ALA A 93 -6.53 9.74 1.86
N MET A 94 -6.61 8.52 1.32
CA MET A 94 -7.69 7.57 1.64
C MET A 94 -7.72 7.21 3.13
N MET A 95 -6.56 7.07 3.78
CA MET A 95 -6.51 6.80 5.23
C MET A 95 -7.04 7.96 6.06
N HIS A 96 -6.71 9.20 5.68
CA HIS A 96 -7.27 10.39 6.34
C HIS A 96 -8.79 10.47 6.16
N GLU A 97 -9.28 10.28 4.93
CA GLU A 97 -10.71 10.24 4.66
C GLU A 97 -11.41 9.13 5.45
N ASN A 98 -10.84 7.93 5.51
CA ASN A 98 -11.41 6.83 6.28
C ASN A 98 -11.47 7.15 7.79
N ALA A 99 -10.47 7.85 8.32
CA ALA A 99 -10.49 8.30 9.72
C ALA A 99 -11.63 9.29 9.98
N LEU A 100 -11.84 10.26 9.08
CA LEU A 100 -12.95 11.21 9.16
C LEU A 100 -14.31 10.53 9.04
N LEU A 101 -14.47 9.63 8.06
CA LEU A 101 -15.69 8.86 7.87
C LEU A 101 -16.02 8.02 9.11
N ARG A 102 -15.02 7.38 9.74
CA ARG A 102 -15.23 6.64 10.99
C ARG A 102 -15.68 7.54 12.13
N ALA A 103 -15.19 8.77 12.22
CA ALA A 103 -15.65 9.73 13.21
C ALA A 103 -17.12 10.11 12.96
N GLN A 104 -17.46 10.49 11.73
CA GLN A 104 -18.84 10.84 11.35
C GLN A 104 -19.82 9.67 11.58
N VAL A 105 -19.42 8.44 11.25
CA VAL A 105 -20.25 7.25 11.51
C VAL A 105 -20.55 7.09 13.00
N ARG A 106 -19.57 7.31 13.87
CA ARG A 106 -19.78 7.25 15.34
C ARG A 106 -20.73 8.34 15.80
N ASP A 107 -20.56 9.57 15.33
CA ASP A 107 -21.42 10.69 15.70
C ASP A 107 -22.87 10.45 15.27
N LEU A 108 -23.07 9.94 14.04
CA LEU A 108 -24.38 9.57 13.51
C LEU A 108 -25.02 8.43 14.32
N GLN A 109 -24.24 7.43 14.72
CA GLN A 109 -24.72 6.34 15.58
C GLN A 109 -25.20 6.88 16.93
N GLN A 110 -24.41 7.75 17.57
CA GLN A 110 -24.77 8.37 18.86
C GLN A 110 -26.01 9.27 18.75
N ALA A 111 -26.12 10.06 17.69
CA ALA A 111 -27.30 10.88 17.42
C ALA A 111 -28.56 10.00 17.21
N ASN A 112 -28.43 8.91 16.44
CA ASN A 112 -29.53 7.96 16.21
C ASN A 112 -29.97 7.25 17.49
N GLU A 113 -29.05 6.85 18.36
CA GLU A 113 -29.38 6.30 19.67
C GLU A 113 -30.17 7.30 20.52
N THR A 114 -29.69 8.55 20.57
CA THR A 114 -30.33 9.62 21.35
C THR A 114 -31.75 9.89 20.84
N LEU A 115 -31.93 10.00 19.52
CA LEU A 115 -33.24 10.16 18.89
C LEU A 115 -34.14 8.96 19.16
N SER A 116 -33.60 7.74 19.10
CA SER A 116 -34.35 6.52 19.37
C SER A 116 -34.84 6.49 20.83
N ARG A 117 -33.99 6.84 21.80
CA ARG A 117 -34.37 6.97 23.21
C ARG A 117 -35.47 8.02 23.41
N ARG A 118 -35.33 9.20 22.78
CA ARG A 118 -36.33 10.27 22.85
C ARG A 118 -37.69 9.84 22.27
N ARG A 119 -37.70 9.15 21.13
CA ARG A 119 -38.92 8.61 20.50
C ARG A 119 -39.59 7.57 21.39
N ARG A 120 -38.83 6.66 22.00
CA ARG A 120 -39.34 5.68 22.96
C ARG A 120 -39.96 6.36 24.18
N ALA A 121 -39.26 7.31 24.80
CA ALA A 121 -39.78 8.06 25.94
C ALA A 121 -41.09 8.79 25.62
N LYS A 122 -41.17 9.47 24.45
CA LYS A 122 -42.40 10.12 23.99
C LYS A 122 -43.54 9.10 23.82
N ARG A 123 -43.27 7.94 23.19
CA ARG A 123 -44.27 6.89 23.00
C ARG A 123 -44.78 6.34 24.33
N THR A 124 -43.90 6.07 25.30
CA THR A 124 -44.28 5.62 26.63
C THR A 124 -45.10 6.67 27.38
N ARG A 125 -44.75 7.97 27.26
CA ARG A 125 -45.55 9.05 27.85
C ARG A 125 -46.95 9.11 27.25
N LEU A 126 -47.09 9.00 25.92
CA LEU A 126 -48.39 8.98 25.26
C LEU A 126 -49.23 7.78 25.69
N GLN A 127 -48.62 6.59 25.82
CA GLN A 127 -49.31 5.40 26.33
C GLN A 127 -49.78 5.56 27.78
N LYS A 128 -48.96 6.16 28.65
CA LYS A 128 -49.32 6.42 30.06
C LYS A 128 -50.32 7.55 30.25
N GLY A 129 -50.34 8.53 29.34
CA GLY A 129 -51.26 9.67 29.37
C GLY A 129 -52.71 9.33 29.06
N GLY A 130 -53.03 8.05 28.80
CA GLY A 130 -54.37 7.59 28.46
C GLY A 130 -54.78 7.94 27.03
N VAL A 131 -55.64 7.10 26.45
CA VAL A 131 -56.42 7.48 25.27
C VAL A 131 -57.61 8.27 25.82
N ILE A 132 -57.61 9.60 25.69
CA ILE A 132 -58.85 10.36 25.92
C ILE A 132 -59.82 9.89 24.84
N ILE A 133 -60.83 9.15 25.26
CA ILE A 133 -61.89 8.69 24.38
C ILE A 133 -62.73 9.95 24.08
N VAL A 134 -63.15 10.14 22.82
CA VAL A 134 -63.78 11.39 22.33
C VAL A 134 -64.94 11.88 23.21
N TRP A 135 -65.59 10.98 23.95
CA TRP A 135 -66.69 11.26 24.88
C TRP A 135 -66.22 11.97 26.16
N GLU A 136 -65.11 11.55 26.78
CA GLU A 136 -64.52 12.21 27.97
C GLU A 136 -64.04 13.63 27.67
N ALA A 137 -63.57 13.89 26.44
CA ALA A 137 -63.18 15.23 26.03
C ALA A 137 -64.38 16.19 25.89
N ARG A 138 -65.59 15.65 25.64
CA ARG A 138 -66.81 16.44 25.44
C ARG A 138 -67.43 16.89 26.75
N GLU A 139 -67.35 16.07 27.80
CA GLU A 139 -67.82 16.43 29.15
C GLU A 139 -66.97 17.51 29.83
N VAL A 140 -65.71 17.70 29.44
CA VAL A 140 -64.81 18.71 30.05
C VAL A 140 -65.02 20.11 29.44
N ILE A 141 -65.78 20.22 28.35
CA ILE A 141 -66.00 21.48 27.61
C ILE A 141 -67.35 22.15 27.95
N ASP A 142 -68.27 21.42 28.60
CA ASP A 142 -69.53 21.97 29.13
C ASP A 142 -69.39 22.41 30.60
#